data_AF-A0A9X9NBJ7-F1
#
_entry.id   AF-A0A9X9NBJ7-F1
#
_cell.length_a   1.000
_cell.length_b   1.000
_cell.length_c   1.000
_cell.angle_alpha   90.00
_cell.angle_beta   90.00
_cell.angle_gamma   90.00
#
_symmetry.space_group_name_H-M   'P 1'
#
loop_
_entity.id
_entity.type
_entity.pdbx_description
1 polymer ?
#
loop_
_entity_poly.entity_id
_entity_poly.type
_entity_poly.pdbx_seq_one_letter_code
_entity_poly.pdbx_strand_id
1 'polypeptide(L)'
;MGSRESESAASSPQPDVFPAPPVSGPRASASSAPRRHFLGLLLGGVAALALPQRARAAGNYDFWFTRLRYDSGDWDVDARMPSNLITSLIDYTQLRVDPQEHVLDLADPRMLQAPFCYLSGHKLVEFNPAERRNFERYVRNGGFVFVDDCNHDIDGLFATSFEAQMTSIFGKTALQKLPKNHRLYRAFFTFPDGPPATGFELNGWGDDLVHDYLKGISIDGRLGVLYSNKDYGCEWDYDWRNKRFLAEDNTKFGVNIVMYALTN
;
A
#
# COMPACT_ATOMS: atom_id res chain seq x y z
N MET A 1 -30.09 -59.43 3.20
CA MET A 1 -30.04 -60.09 1.87
C MET A 1 -30.05 -58.97 0.85
N GLY A 2 -29.02 -58.64 0.10
CA GLY A 2 -27.77 -59.31 -0.23
C GLY A 2 -27.39 -58.82 -1.62
N SER A 3 -26.23 -58.16 -1.72
CA SER A 3 -25.31 -58.14 -2.87
C SER A 3 -25.79 -57.54 -4.22
N ARG A 4 -25.14 -56.47 -4.69
CA ARG A 4 -23.94 -56.57 -5.57
C ARG A 4 -23.41 -55.19 -5.99
N GLU A 5 -22.10 -55.04 -5.82
CA GLU A 5 -21.22 -54.04 -6.40
C GLU A 5 -21.06 -54.24 -7.91
N SER A 6 -20.73 -53.17 -8.63
CA SER A 6 -19.95 -53.27 -9.86
C SER A 6 -19.12 -51.99 -10.06
N GLU A 7 -17.83 -52.10 -9.72
CA GLU A 7 -16.76 -51.21 -10.17
C GLU A 7 -16.63 -51.22 -11.70
N SER A 8 -16.35 -50.06 -12.30
CA SER A 8 -15.87 -49.93 -13.67
C SER A 8 -14.55 -49.18 -13.65
N ALA A 9 -13.46 -49.93 -13.87
CA ALA A 9 -12.10 -49.42 -13.97
C ALA A 9 -11.85 -48.87 -15.38
N ALA A 10 -11.56 -47.56 -15.49
CA ALA A 10 -11.13 -46.93 -16.73
C ALA A 10 -9.58 -46.88 -16.77
N SER A 11 -9.02 -47.64 -17.70
CA SER A 11 -7.59 -47.73 -18.02
C SER A 11 -7.07 -46.42 -18.63
N SER A 12 -6.05 -45.82 -18.03
CA SER A 12 -5.30 -44.69 -18.59
C SER A 12 -4.09 -45.19 -19.42
N PRO A 13 -3.79 -44.61 -20.59
CA PRO A 13 -2.65 -45.03 -21.41
C PRO A 13 -1.34 -44.34 -21.00
N GLN A 14 -0.24 -45.09 -21.00
CA GLN A 14 1.13 -44.56 -20.83
C GLN A 14 1.65 -43.97 -22.16
N PRO A 15 2.47 -42.90 -22.13
CA PRO A 15 3.17 -42.42 -23.30
C PRO A 15 4.57 -43.05 -23.46
N ASP A 16 4.85 -43.51 -24.67
CA ASP A 16 6.13 -44.04 -25.11
C ASP A 16 7.24 -42.98 -25.13
N VAL A 17 8.42 -43.42 -24.68
CA VAL A 17 9.71 -42.73 -24.68
C VAL A 17 10.46 -43.03 -25.98
N PHE A 18 11.31 -42.09 -26.46
CA PHE A 18 12.58 -42.24 -27.22
C PHE A 18 12.75 -41.13 -28.30
N PRO A 19 13.97 -40.81 -28.78
CA PRO A 19 15.13 -40.25 -28.07
C PRO A 19 15.66 -38.95 -28.73
N ALA A 20 16.55 -38.24 -28.03
CA ALA A 20 17.23 -37.02 -28.49
C ALA A 20 18.39 -37.30 -29.49
N PRO A 21 18.68 -36.39 -30.44
CA PRO A 21 19.90 -36.42 -31.26
C PRO A 21 21.06 -35.59 -30.66
N PRO A 22 22.31 -35.80 -31.13
CA PRO A 22 23.52 -35.53 -30.37
C PRO A 22 24.14 -34.12 -30.56
N VAL A 23 25.02 -33.83 -29.60
CA VAL A 23 25.87 -32.67 -29.39
C VAL A 23 26.93 -32.49 -30.49
N SER A 24 27.24 -31.24 -30.87
CA SER A 24 28.53 -30.87 -31.47
C SER A 24 29.01 -29.55 -30.87
N GLY A 25 30.16 -29.59 -30.19
CA GLY A 25 30.86 -28.41 -29.67
C GLY A 25 31.98 -27.95 -30.61
N PRO A 26 32.56 -26.76 -30.41
CA PRO A 26 33.84 -26.40 -31.01
C PRO A 26 35.00 -26.62 -30.03
N ARG A 27 36.04 -27.24 -30.59
CA ARG A 27 37.37 -27.48 -30.04
C ARG A 27 38.07 -26.20 -29.59
N ALA A 28 38.81 -26.33 -28.49
CA ALA A 28 39.90 -25.46 -28.11
C ALA A 28 41.05 -25.48 -29.13
N SER A 29 41.71 -24.33 -29.30
CA SER A 29 43.04 -24.22 -29.88
C SER A 29 43.87 -23.31 -28.96
N ALA A 30 44.69 -23.95 -28.13
CA ALA A 30 45.80 -23.31 -27.45
C ALA A 30 46.97 -23.17 -28.42
N SER A 31 47.67 -22.03 -28.39
CA SER A 31 49.07 -21.99 -28.81
C SER A 31 49.87 -21.11 -27.87
N SER A 32 50.97 -21.68 -27.42
CA SER A 32 51.94 -21.19 -26.46
C SER A 32 53.09 -20.50 -27.18
N ALA A 33 53.69 -19.50 -26.54
CA ALA A 33 55.09 -19.14 -26.77
C ALA A 33 55.69 -18.42 -25.53
N PRO A 34 57.00 -18.57 -25.27
CA PRO A 34 57.57 -18.39 -23.95
C PRO A 34 58.14 -16.98 -23.67
N ARG A 35 58.27 -16.74 -22.36
CA ARG A 35 58.88 -15.58 -21.69
C ARG A 35 60.23 -15.17 -22.28
N ARG A 36 60.40 -13.86 -22.55
CA ARG A 36 61.69 -13.18 -22.52
C ARG A 36 61.56 -11.91 -21.69
N HIS A 37 62.45 -11.77 -20.71
CA HIS A 37 62.57 -10.62 -19.82
C HIS A 37 62.98 -9.37 -20.60
N PHE A 38 62.25 -8.28 -20.40
CA PHE A 38 62.81 -6.94 -20.51
C PHE A 38 62.35 -6.14 -19.28
N LEU A 39 63.34 -5.80 -18.46
CA LEU A 39 63.23 -4.91 -17.32
C LEU A 39 63.10 -3.48 -17.88
N GLY A 40 61.92 -2.89 -17.74
CA GLY A 40 61.66 -1.49 -18.07
C GLY A 40 61.03 -0.81 -16.87
N LEU A 41 61.76 0.13 -16.26
CA LEU A 41 61.24 1.05 -15.25
C LEU A 41 60.05 1.83 -15.83
N LEU A 42 58.90 1.75 -15.15
CA LEU A 42 57.90 2.82 -15.19
C LEU A 42 57.51 3.18 -13.76
N LEU A 43 57.99 4.35 -13.35
CA LEU A 43 57.45 5.16 -12.25
C LEU A 43 55.96 5.41 -12.50
N GLY A 44 55.12 5.02 -11.55
CA GLY A 44 53.68 5.25 -11.65
C GLY A 44 52.90 4.53 -10.56
N GLY A 45 53.24 4.76 -9.29
CA GLY A 45 52.43 4.30 -8.17
C GLY A 45 51.11 5.08 -8.16
N VAL A 46 50.05 4.46 -8.69
CA VAL A 46 48.68 4.95 -8.66
C VAL A 46 48.28 5.25 -7.22
N ALA A 47 48.03 6.51 -6.90
CA ALA A 47 47.23 6.86 -5.74
C ALA A 47 45.84 6.26 -5.99
N ALA A 48 45.53 5.15 -5.32
CA ALA A 48 44.17 4.65 -5.23
C ALA A 48 43.37 5.68 -4.45
N LEU A 49 42.83 6.67 -5.16
CA LEU A 49 41.73 7.49 -4.68
C LEU A 49 40.63 6.51 -4.31
N ALA A 50 40.47 6.27 -3.00
CA ALA A 50 39.27 5.70 -2.45
C ALA A 50 38.14 6.64 -2.87
N LEU A 51 37.51 6.33 -4.01
CA LEU A 51 36.28 6.97 -4.42
C LEU A 51 35.33 6.83 -3.22
N PRO A 52 34.74 7.92 -2.71
CA PRO A 52 33.72 7.79 -1.69
C PRO A 52 32.69 6.81 -2.25
N GLN A 53 32.41 5.74 -1.52
CA GLN A 53 31.28 4.87 -1.84
C GLN A 53 30.08 5.80 -1.95
N ARG A 54 29.64 6.03 -3.21
CA ARG A 54 28.45 6.80 -3.49
C ARG A 54 27.38 6.25 -2.56
N ALA A 55 26.73 7.16 -1.83
CA ALA A 55 25.55 6.87 -1.05
C ALA A 55 24.71 5.84 -1.80
N ARG A 56 24.35 4.75 -1.13
CA ARG A 56 23.36 3.80 -1.65
C ARG A 56 22.21 4.64 -2.21
N ALA A 57 21.93 4.46 -3.49
CA ALA A 57 20.85 5.17 -4.16
C ALA A 57 19.61 5.05 -3.27
N ALA A 58 19.07 6.18 -2.82
CA ALA A 58 17.66 6.23 -2.50
C ALA A 58 16.96 5.68 -3.74
N GLY A 59 16.23 4.58 -3.61
CA GLY A 59 15.49 4.02 -4.73
C GLY A 59 14.63 5.13 -5.31
N ASN A 60 14.64 5.32 -6.62
CA ASN A 60 13.65 6.19 -7.25
C ASN A 60 12.28 5.48 -7.13
N TYR A 61 11.60 5.69 -6.01
CA TYR A 61 10.25 5.20 -5.75
C TYR A 61 9.22 6.18 -6.32
N ASP A 62 8.16 5.64 -6.88
CA ASP A 62 6.99 6.40 -7.34
C ASP A 62 6.01 6.67 -6.19
N PHE A 63 6.06 5.85 -5.13
CA PHE A 63 5.19 5.95 -3.96
C PHE A 63 5.90 5.51 -2.69
N TRP A 64 5.62 6.21 -1.59
CA TRP A 64 5.93 5.77 -0.23
C TRP A 64 4.72 6.03 0.67
N PHE A 65 4.44 5.07 1.55
CA PHE A 65 3.31 5.15 2.46
C PHE A 65 3.67 6.05 3.65
N THR A 66 2.99 7.20 3.80
CA THR A 66 3.25 8.11 4.91
C THR A 66 2.15 8.02 5.96
N ARG A 67 2.47 7.56 7.17
CA ARG A 67 1.57 7.64 8.32
C ARG A 67 1.80 8.95 9.08
N LEU A 68 0.71 9.64 9.37
CA LEU A 68 0.71 10.88 10.13
C LEU A 68 0.60 10.60 11.62
N ARG A 69 1.58 11.08 12.38
CA ARG A 69 1.52 11.19 13.84
C ARG A 69 0.97 12.55 14.22
N TYR A 70 0.00 12.58 15.13
CA TYR A 70 -0.57 13.80 15.68
C TYR A 70 -0.53 13.75 17.21
N ASP A 71 -0.54 14.91 17.86
CA ASP A 71 -0.27 15.03 19.31
C ASP A 71 -1.38 14.48 20.19
N SER A 72 -2.64 14.58 19.75
CA SER A 72 -3.80 14.10 20.51
C SER A 72 -4.01 12.60 20.32
N GLY A 73 -4.76 11.98 21.23
CA GLY A 73 -5.29 10.62 21.01
C GLY A 73 -4.22 9.55 20.75
N ASP A 74 -4.44 8.71 19.74
CA ASP A 74 -3.56 7.62 19.31
C ASP A 74 -3.48 7.53 17.78
N TRP A 75 -2.26 7.42 17.26
CA TRP A 75 -1.99 7.37 15.80
C TRP A 75 -1.34 6.04 15.39
N ASP A 76 -0.81 5.31 16.35
CA ASP A 76 0.00 4.09 16.23
C ASP A 76 -0.84 2.82 16.30
N VAL A 77 -1.94 2.83 15.54
CA VAL A 77 -2.88 1.72 15.38
C VAL A 77 -2.55 0.93 14.09
N ASP A 78 -3.11 -0.27 13.89
CA ASP A 78 -2.98 -1.01 12.63
C ASP A 78 -1.54 -1.24 12.18
N ALA A 79 -0.70 -1.75 13.10
CA ALA A 79 0.75 -1.74 12.92
C ALA A 79 1.22 -2.54 11.69
N ARG A 80 0.50 -3.58 11.26
CA ARG A 80 0.87 -4.38 10.08
C ARG A 80 0.15 -3.95 8.81
N MET A 81 -0.92 -3.16 8.91
CA MET A 81 -1.71 -2.75 7.74
C MET A 81 -0.87 -2.09 6.65
N PRO A 82 0.02 -1.11 6.94
CA PRO A 82 0.86 -0.50 5.91
C PRO A 82 1.67 -1.52 5.12
N SER A 83 2.24 -2.52 5.80
CA SER A 83 3.03 -3.57 5.15
C SER A 83 2.17 -4.47 4.26
N ASN A 84 0.95 -4.81 4.69
CA ASN A 84 0.02 -5.60 3.89
C ASN A 84 -0.45 -4.85 2.64
N LEU A 85 -0.75 -3.55 2.76
CA LEU A 85 -1.13 -2.71 1.63
C LEU A 85 0.05 -2.48 0.67
N ILE A 86 1.25 -2.18 1.17
CA ILE A 86 2.48 -2.08 0.38
C ILE A 86 2.70 -3.36 -0.44
N THR A 87 2.55 -4.53 0.19
CA THR A 87 2.68 -5.82 -0.48
C THR A 87 1.69 -5.94 -1.64
N SER A 88 0.42 -5.57 -1.43
CA SER A 88 -0.59 -5.60 -2.49
C SER A 88 -0.32 -4.62 -3.62
N LEU A 89 0.24 -3.44 -3.34
CA LEU A 89 0.67 -2.52 -4.39
C LEU A 89 1.80 -3.14 -5.23
N ILE A 90 2.76 -3.81 -4.60
CA ILE A 90 3.86 -4.52 -5.29
C ILE A 90 3.32 -5.69 -6.11
N ASP A 91 2.38 -6.47 -5.57
CA ASP A 91 1.84 -7.66 -6.22
C ASP A 91 0.95 -7.31 -7.43
N TYR A 92 0.14 -6.25 -7.33
CA TYR A 92 -0.87 -5.95 -8.33
C TYR A 92 -0.47 -4.88 -9.35
N THR A 93 0.50 -4.02 -9.03
CA THR A 93 0.82 -2.86 -9.86
C THR A 93 2.27 -2.90 -10.35
N GLN A 94 2.60 -2.01 -11.29
CA GLN A 94 3.99 -1.77 -11.72
C GLN A 94 4.64 -0.58 -10.99
N LEU A 95 4.00 -0.08 -9.93
CA LEU A 95 4.45 1.07 -9.17
C LEU A 95 5.74 0.72 -8.42
N ARG A 96 6.76 1.60 -8.48
CA ARG A 96 7.96 1.43 -7.65
C ARG A 96 7.64 1.90 -6.24
N VAL A 97 7.25 0.99 -5.37
CA VAL A 97 6.86 1.29 -3.98
C VAL A 97 8.06 1.19 -3.05
N ASP A 98 8.22 2.19 -2.19
CA ASP A 98 9.12 2.09 -1.03
C ASP A 98 8.57 1.02 -0.08
N PRO A 99 9.30 -0.07 0.20
CA PRO A 99 8.83 -1.12 1.09
C PRO A 99 8.76 -0.68 2.56
N GLN A 100 9.29 0.49 2.91
CA GLN A 100 9.25 1.03 4.26
C GLN A 100 8.12 2.04 4.43
N GLU A 101 7.40 1.93 5.55
CA GLU A 101 6.49 2.97 6.01
C GLU A 101 7.28 4.18 6.50
N HIS A 102 6.80 5.38 6.17
CA HIS A 102 7.35 6.64 6.64
C HIS A 102 6.39 7.22 7.69
N VAL A 103 6.82 7.28 8.95
CA VAL A 103 6.06 7.94 10.01
C VAL A 103 6.54 9.39 10.14
N LEU A 104 5.64 10.35 9.92
CA LEU A 104 5.93 11.78 10.03
C LEU A 104 4.95 12.46 10.98
N ASP A 105 5.46 13.40 11.78
CA ASP A 105 4.60 14.32 12.54
C ASP A 105 3.76 15.15 11.57
N LEU A 106 2.47 15.31 11.83
CA LEU A 106 1.59 16.16 11.04
C LEU A 106 2.03 17.64 11.11
N ALA A 107 2.70 18.04 12.20
CA ALA A 107 3.33 19.35 12.33
C ALA A 107 4.63 19.51 11.50
N ASP A 108 5.23 18.42 10.99
CA ASP A 108 6.47 18.46 10.23
C ASP A 108 6.22 18.84 8.75
N PRO A 109 6.81 19.93 8.22
CA PRO A 109 6.64 20.33 6.82
C PRO A 109 7.08 19.28 5.79
N ARG A 110 7.87 18.27 6.15
CA ARG A 110 8.24 17.15 5.25
C ARG A 110 7.01 16.38 4.78
N MET A 111 5.94 16.32 5.58
CA MET A 111 4.68 15.67 5.20
C MET A 111 4.10 16.28 3.93
N LEU A 112 4.31 17.58 3.68
CA LEU A 112 3.76 18.31 2.52
C LEU A 112 4.25 17.78 1.16
N GLN A 113 5.31 16.96 1.16
CA GLN A 113 5.89 16.35 -0.03
C GLN A 113 5.46 14.89 -0.21
N ALA A 114 4.72 14.31 0.73
CA ALA A 114 4.26 12.94 0.63
C ALA A 114 3.26 12.77 -0.53
N PRO A 115 3.36 11.70 -1.34
CA PRO A 115 2.38 11.43 -2.41
C PRO A 115 1.04 10.97 -1.84
N PHE A 116 1.04 10.48 -0.60
CA PHE A 116 -0.12 9.94 0.09
C PHE A 116 0.13 9.96 1.59
N CYS A 117 -0.89 10.36 2.34
CA CYS A 117 -0.90 10.33 3.79
C CYS A 117 -2.01 9.43 4.33
N TYR A 118 -1.73 8.72 5.42
CA TYR A 118 -2.67 7.95 6.21
C TYR A 118 -2.77 8.53 7.63
N LEU A 119 -3.99 8.66 8.13
CA LEU A 119 -4.29 9.07 9.50
C LEU A 119 -5.36 8.14 10.07
N SER A 120 -5.09 7.55 11.23
CA SER A 120 -6.04 6.67 11.92
C SER A 120 -5.91 6.83 13.43
N GLY A 121 -6.89 6.33 14.16
CA GLY A 121 -6.94 6.34 15.62
C GLY A 121 -8.27 5.83 16.15
N HIS A 122 -8.33 5.67 17.46
CA HIS A 122 -9.53 5.27 18.21
C HIS A 122 -9.94 6.34 19.24
N LYS A 123 -9.10 7.35 19.47
CA LYS A 123 -9.30 8.39 20.47
C LYS A 123 -9.52 9.77 19.83
N LEU A 124 -9.49 10.80 20.68
CA LEU A 124 -9.65 12.20 20.27
C LEU A 124 -8.66 12.61 19.17
N VAL A 125 -9.19 13.22 18.10
CA VAL A 125 -8.43 13.96 17.10
C VAL A 125 -8.61 15.46 17.30
N GLU A 126 -7.56 16.10 17.79
CA GLU A 126 -7.50 17.54 17.98
C GLU A 126 -6.19 18.10 17.44
N PHE A 127 -6.27 18.75 16.28
CA PHE A 127 -5.09 19.34 15.66
C PHE A 127 -4.63 20.60 16.38
N ASN A 128 -3.36 20.60 16.78
CA ASN A 128 -2.68 21.81 17.20
C ASN A 128 -2.56 22.81 16.01
N PRO A 129 -2.17 24.07 16.26
CA PRO A 129 -2.12 25.07 15.19
C PRO A 129 -1.17 24.73 14.02
N ALA A 130 -0.07 24.02 14.27
CA ALA A 130 0.87 23.62 13.22
C ALA A 130 0.32 22.46 12.38
N GLU A 131 -0.23 21.45 13.04
CA GLU A 131 -0.89 20.31 12.40
C GLU A 131 -2.04 20.75 11.51
N ARG A 132 -2.91 21.63 12.02
CA ARG A 132 -4.04 22.19 11.26
C ARG A 132 -3.57 22.90 10.00
N ARG A 133 -2.55 23.77 10.11
CA ARG A 133 -2.00 24.51 8.97
C ARG A 133 -1.41 23.58 7.93
N ASN A 134 -0.70 22.54 8.34
CA ASN A 134 -0.09 21.59 7.42
C ASN A 134 -1.14 20.70 6.74
N PHE A 135 -2.11 20.17 7.50
CA PHE A 135 -3.20 19.37 6.96
C PHE A 135 -3.99 20.17 5.91
N GLU A 136 -4.40 21.39 6.25
CA GLU A 136 -5.12 22.26 5.33
C GLU A 136 -4.30 22.55 4.07
N ARG A 137 -3.03 22.97 4.25
CA ARG A 137 -2.13 23.29 3.14
C ARG A 137 -1.91 22.09 2.23
N TYR A 138 -1.71 20.90 2.80
CA TYR A 138 -1.48 19.68 2.05
C TYR A 138 -2.68 19.35 1.17
N VAL A 139 -3.87 19.26 1.76
CA VAL A 139 -5.12 18.93 1.06
C VAL A 139 -5.43 19.96 -0.03
N ARG A 140 -5.32 21.25 0.28
CA ARG A 140 -5.57 22.34 -0.70
C ARG A 140 -4.57 22.35 -1.85
N ASN A 141 -3.34 21.89 -1.64
CA ASN A 141 -2.28 21.93 -2.65
C ASN A 141 -2.13 20.66 -3.50
N GLY A 142 -3.08 19.73 -3.45
CA GLY A 142 -2.97 18.50 -4.24
C GLY A 142 -2.67 17.24 -3.43
N GLY A 143 -2.47 17.34 -2.12
CA GLY A 143 -2.28 16.18 -1.26
C GLY A 143 -3.52 15.28 -1.19
N PHE A 144 -3.31 14.02 -0.81
CA PHE A 144 -4.38 13.06 -0.55
C PHE A 144 -4.18 12.44 0.83
N VAL A 145 -5.20 12.55 1.69
CA VAL A 145 -5.21 11.92 3.01
C VAL A 145 -6.30 10.86 3.06
N PHE A 146 -5.92 9.60 3.31
CA PHE A 146 -6.84 8.58 3.76
C PHE A 146 -6.94 8.62 5.28
N VAL A 147 -8.14 8.86 5.77
CA VAL A 147 -8.48 8.88 7.19
C VAL A 147 -9.39 7.71 7.47
N ASP A 148 -9.08 6.94 8.51
CA ASP A 148 -9.84 5.76 8.89
C ASP A 148 -10.07 5.76 10.41
N ASP A 149 -11.34 5.64 10.80
CA ASP A 149 -11.74 5.47 12.20
C ASP A 149 -11.73 3.98 12.54
N CYS A 150 -10.83 3.58 13.44
CA CYS A 150 -10.65 2.18 13.82
C CYS A 150 -11.60 1.77 14.97
N ASN A 151 -12.57 2.62 15.36
CA ASN A 151 -13.63 2.24 16.31
C ASN A 151 -14.88 1.65 15.66
N HIS A 152 -15.06 1.81 14.34
CA HIS A 152 -16.31 1.46 13.67
C HIS A 152 -17.55 2.10 14.35
N ASP A 153 -17.48 3.38 14.69
CA ASP A 153 -18.53 4.06 15.47
C ASP A 153 -18.81 5.47 14.91
N ILE A 154 -20.01 5.67 14.35
CA ILE A 154 -20.41 6.97 13.76
C ILE A 154 -20.52 8.11 14.77
N ASP A 155 -20.82 7.81 16.04
CA ASP A 155 -20.95 8.78 17.12
C ASP A 155 -19.74 8.71 18.08
N GLY A 156 -18.72 7.95 17.68
CA GLY A 156 -17.49 7.74 18.42
C GLY A 156 -16.67 9.01 18.59
N LEU A 157 -15.77 8.99 19.57
CA LEU A 157 -14.93 10.15 19.88
C LEU A 157 -14.01 10.54 18.72
N PHE A 158 -13.45 9.56 18.00
CA PHE A 158 -12.64 9.81 16.81
C PHE A 158 -13.48 10.46 15.71
N ALA A 159 -14.58 9.81 15.27
CA ALA A 159 -15.49 10.33 14.27
C ALA A 159 -15.95 11.78 14.55
N THR A 160 -16.53 12.01 15.73
CA THR A 160 -17.10 13.32 16.07
C THR A 160 -16.04 14.43 16.15
N SER A 161 -14.86 14.13 16.70
CA SER A 161 -13.77 15.11 16.79
C SER A 161 -13.11 15.38 15.43
N PHE A 162 -12.93 14.36 14.59
CA PHE A 162 -12.44 14.52 13.22
C PHE A 162 -13.40 15.36 12.37
N GLU A 163 -14.71 15.08 12.42
CA GLU A 163 -15.74 15.86 11.71
C GLU A 163 -15.76 17.33 12.16
N ALA A 164 -15.52 17.59 13.45
CA ALA A 164 -15.37 18.94 13.98
C ALA A 164 -14.12 19.66 13.43
N GLN A 165 -12.97 18.98 13.34
CA GLN A 165 -11.77 19.54 12.70
C GLN A 165 -12.03 19.86 11.23
N MET A 166 -12.65 18.94 10.48
CA MET A 166 -12.95 19.13 9.06
C MET A 166 -13.92 20.30 8.85
N THR A 167 -14.93 20.43 9.71
CA THR A 167 -15.86 21.57 9.73
C THR A 167 -15.11 22.89 9.98
N SER A 168 -14.16 22.90 10.91
CA SER A 168 -13.37 24.10 11.22
C SER A 168 -12.41 24.50 10.10
N ILE A 169 -11.86 23.54 9.34
CA ILE A 169 -10.83 23.80 8.33
C ILE A 169 -11.45 24.07 6.95
N PHE A 170 -12.43 23.27 6.55
CA PHE A 170 -12.98 23.29 5.19
C PHE A 170 -14.43 23.81 5.13
N GLY A 171 -15.09 23.93 6.28
CA GLY A 171 -16.48 24.38 6.40
C GLY A 171 -17.47 23.24 6.61
N LYS A 172 -18.65 23.59 7.13
CA LYS A 172 -19.70 22.66 7.59
C LYS A 172 -20.20 21.67 6.54
N THR A 173 -20.10 22.03 5.25
CA THR A 173 -20.61 21.21 4.16
C THR A 173 -19.51 20.54 3.35
N ALA A 174 -18.25 20.60 3.79
CA ALA A 174 -17.12 20.10 3.00
C ALA A 174 -17.05 18.57 2.98
N LEU A 175 -17.25 17.92 4.12
CA LEU A 175 -17.18 16.46 4.26
C LEU A 175 -18.52 15.84 3.85
N GLN A 176 -18.56 15.22 2.67
CA GLN A 176 -19.79 14.68 2.05
C GLN A 176 -19.65 13.20 1.74
N LYS A 177 -20.76 12.46 1.73
CA LYS A 177 -20.78 11.07 1.28
C LYS A 177 -20.35 10.99 -0.19
N LEU A 178 -19.47 10.04 -0.52
CA LEU A 178 -19.09 9.76 -1.89
C LEU A 178 -20.22 9.01 -2.59
N PRO A 179 -20.58 9.40 -3.83
CA PRO A 179 -21.56 8.64 -4.60
C PRO A 179 -20.99 7.28 -4.99
N LYS A 180 -21.82 6.23 -5.05
CA LYS A 180 -21.37 4.85 -5.38
C LYS A 180 -20.70 4.73 -6.76
N ASN A 181 -20.94 5.69 -7.66
CA ASN A 181 -20.28 5.77 -8.96
C ASN A 181 -18.96 6.57 -8.95
N HIS A 182 -18.44 6.99 -7.79
CA HIS A 182 -17.19 7.76 -7.70
C HIS A 182 -16.01 7.01 -8.35
N ARG A 183 -15.09 7.73 -8.99
CA ARG A 183 -13.95 7.13 -9.73
C ARG A 183 -13.05 6.28 -8.83
N LEU A 184 -12.97 6.60 -7.54
CA LEU A 184 -12.26 5.81 -6.52
C LEU A 184 -12.61 4.31 -6.58
N TYR A 185 -13.89 3.97 -6.75
CA TYR A 185 -14.37 2.58 -6.73
C TYR A 185 -14.00 1.79 -8.00
N ARG A 186 -13.35 2.43 -8.97
CA ARG A 186 -12.92 1.82 -10.24
C ARG A 186 -11.54 2.32 -10.71
N ALA A 187 -10.73 2.80 -9.76
CA ALA A 187 -9.41 3.36 -10.08
C ALA A 187 -8.42 2.28 -10.54
N PHE A 188 -8.56 1.05 -10.03
CA PHE A 188 -7.75 -0.09 -10.44
C PHE A 188 -8.58 -1.38 -10.55
N PHE A 189 -9.08 -1.88 -9.42
CA PHE A 189 -10.14 -2.89 -9.35
C PHE A 189 -11.52 -2.24 -9.42
N THR A 190 -12.55 -3.03 -9.72
CA THR A 190 -13.94 -2.55 -9.81
C THR A 190 -14.76 -2.99 -8.60
N PHE A 191 -15.34 -2.02 -7.91
CA PHE A 191 -16.29 -2.22 -6.81
C PHE A 191 -17.64 -1.59 -7.20
N PRO A 192 -18.56 -2.36 -7.82
CA PRO A 192 -19.77 -1.80 -8.43
C PRO A 192 -20.76 -1.24 -7.40
N ASP A 193 -20.74 -1.77 -6.18
CA ASP A 193 -21.69 -1.43 -5.12
C ASP A 193 -21.16 -0.34 -4.16
N GLY A 194 -20.01 0.26 -4.47
CA GLY A 194 -19.35 1.29 -3.65
C GLY A 194 -18.26 0.71 -2.75
N PRO A 195 -18.08 1.22 -1.52
CA PRO A 195 -17.03 0.74 -0.64
C PRO A 195 -17.31 -0.70 -0.19
N PRO A 196 -16.34 -1.63 -0.25
CA PRO A 196 -16.54 -2.99 0.21
C PRO A 196 -16.77 -3.03 1.72
N ALA A 197 -17.59 -3.96 2.18
CA ALA A 197 -17.81 -4.19 3.60
C ALA A 197 -16.57 -4.83 4.27
N THR A 198 -16.37 -4.57 5.56
CA THR A 198 -15.33 -5.24 6.37
C THR A 198 -15.89 -6.43 7.14
N GLY A 199 -15.04 -7.35 7.59
CA GLY A 199 -15.45 -8.45 8.46
C GLY A 199 -15.95 -7.95 9.81
N PHE A 200 -15.37 -6.86 10.32
CA PHE A 200 -15.81 -6.19 11.54
C PHE A 200 -17.24 -5.65 11.43
N GLU A 201 -17.58 -5.01 10.31
CA GLU A 201 -18.96 -4.60 9.99
C GLU A 201 -19.96 -5.74 10.02
N LEU A 202 -19.59 -6.87 9.39
CA LEU A 202 -20.47 -8.02 9.29
C LEU A 202 -20.66 -8.75 10.63
N ASN A 203 -19.77 -8.52 11.60
CA ASN A 203 -19.85 -9.06 12.95
C ASN A 203 -20.50 -8.10 13.96
N GLY A 204 -20.94 -6.90 13.53
CA GLY A 204 -21.61 -5.91 14.39
C GLY A 204 -20.69 -5.22 15.40
N TRP A 205 -19.37 -5.27 15.19
CA TRP A 205 -18.42 -4.64 16.10
C TRP A 205 -18.56 -3.12 16.06
N GLY A 206 -18.42 -2.42 17.20
CA GLY A 206 -18.60 -0.96 17.29
C GLY A 206 -20.05 -0.55 17.58
N ASP A 207 -20.86 -0.40 16.52
CA ASP A 207 -22.22 0.18 16.59
C ASP A 207 -23.34 -0.71 16.00
N ASP A 208 -23.05 -1.97 15.66
CA ASP A 208 -23.98 -2.90 14.97
C ASP A 208 -24.53 -2.37 13.62
N LEU A 209 -23.87 -1.39 12.99
CA LEU A 209 -24.27 -0.82 11.70
C LEU A 209 -23.34 -1.25 10.57
N VAL A 210 -23.96 -1.47 9.39
CA VAL A 210 -23.22 -1.56 8.14
C VAL A 210 -23.10 -0.16 7.55
N HIS A 211 -21.89 0.39 7.49
CA HIS A 211 -21.66 1.71 6.92
C HIS A 211 -21.44 1.60 5.41
N ASP A 212 -22.51 1.74 4.62
CA ASP A 212 -22.48 1.53 3.16
C ASP A 212 -21.85 2.69 2.34
N TYR A 213 -21.12 3.59 3.01
CA TYR A 213 -20.62 4.83 2.44
C TYR A 213 -19.21 5.16 2.93
N LEU A 214 -18.54 6.03 2.18
CA LEU A 214 -17.37 6.78 2.63
C LEU A 214 -17.71 8.26 2.57
N LYS A 215 -17.08 9.08 3.40
CA LYS A 215 -17.13 10.54 3.26
C LYS A 215 -15.85 11.06 2.63
N GLY A 216 -15.87 12.28 2.12
CA GLY A 216 -14.67 12.92 1.62
C GLY A 216 -14.83 14.40 1.37
N ILE A 217 -13.69 15.05 1.17
CA ILE A 217 -13.58 16.47 0.89
C ILE A 217 -12.92 16.65 -0.46
N SER A 218 -13.61 17.34 -1.37
CA SER A 218 -13.09 17.68 -2.70
C SER A 218 -12.64 19.13 -2.75
N ILE A 219 -11.44 19.35 -3.27
CA ILE A 219 -10.88 20.66 -3.60
C ILE A 219 -10.82 20.75 -5.12
N ASP A 220 -11.51 21.74 -5.71
CA ASP A 220 -11.53 21.98 -7.16
C ASP A 220 -11.89 20.74 -8.00
N GLY A 221 -12.85 19.95 -7.52
CA GLY A 221 -13.30 18.72 -8.18
C GLY A 221 -12.44 17.48 -7.95
N ARG A 222 -11.34 17.61 -7.20
CA ARG A 222 -10.44 16.51 -6.83
C ARG A 222 -10.62 16.13 -5.37
N LEU A 223 -10.84 14.85 -5.08
CA LEU A 223 -10.92 14.35 -3.71
C LEU A 223 -9.53 14.44 -3.04
N GLY A 224 -9.43 15.21 -1.95
CA GLY A 224 -8.20 15.41 -1.19
C GLY A 224 -8.22 14.76 0.20
N VAL A 225 -9.40 14.48 0.74
CA VAL A 225 -9.57 13.69 1.97
C VAL A 225 -10.58 12.60 1.70
N LEU A 226 -10.21 11.35 1.96
CA LEU A 226 -11.11 10.22 2.05
C LEU A 226 -11.25 9.84 3.51
N TYR A 227 -12.47 9.85 4.04
CA TYR A 227 -12.79 9.44 5.40
C TYR A 227 -13.60 8.15 5.39
N SER A 228 -13.11 7.17 6.14
CA SER A 228 -13.73 5.89 6.39
C SER A 228 -14.05 5.77 7.87
N ASN A 229 -15.24 5.28 8.15
CA ASN A 229 -15.66 4.82 9.47
C ASN A 229 -15.88 3.29 9.50
N LYS A 230 -15.39 2.61 8.45
CA LYS A 230 -15.61 1.17 8.21
C LYS A 230 -14.52 0.28 8.82
N ASP A 231 -13.52 0.92 9.43
CA ASP A 231 -12.38 0.28 10.05
C ASP A 231 -11.57 -0.63 9.08
N TYR A 232 -11.11 -0.03 7.98
CA TYR A 232 -10.28 -0.75 7.02
C TYR A 232 -8.88 -1.07 7.56
N GLY A 233 -8.37 -0.21 8.43
CA GLY A 233 -7.09 -0.33 9.11
C GLY A 233 -7.01 -1.61 9.90
N CYS A 234 -7.95 -1.81 10.85
CA CYS A 234 -7.99 -2.99 11.69
C CYS A 234 -8.30 -4.25 10.82
N GLU A 235 -9.17 -4.16 9.80
CA GLU A 235 -9.45 -5.25 8.82
C GLU A 235 -8.20 -5.70 8.03
N TRP A 236 -7.28 -4.78 7.75
CA TRP A 236 -6.05 -5.05 7.01
C TRP A 236 -4.84 -5.29 7.93
N ASP A 237 -4.99 -5.23 9.26
CA ASP A 237 -3.93 -5.50 10.25
C ASP A 237 -3.87 -6.97 10.67
N TYR A 238 -3.32 -7.82 9.80
CA TYR A 238 -3.09 -9.24 10.08
C TYR A 238 -1.65 -9.68 9.82
N ASP A 239 -1.25 -10.81 10.41
CA ASP A 239 0.03 -11.45 10.05
C ASP A 239 0.00 -11.81 8.57
N TRP A 240 1.02 -11.37 7.82
CA TRP A 240 1.10 -11.55 6.37
C TRP A 240 0.90 -13.00 5.91
N ARG A 241 1.22 -14.00 6.76
CA ARG A 241 1.01 -15.42 6.45
C ARG A 241 -0.46 -15.79 6.37
N ASN A 242 -1.35 -15.02 7.00
CA ASN A 242 -2.79 -15.27 6.99
C ASN A 242 -3.44 -14.86 5.67
N LYS A 243 -2.80 -13.98 4.90
CA LYS A 243 -3.29 -13.53 3.59
C LYS A 243 -3.60 -14.69 2.64
N ARG A 244 -2.80 -15.77 2.72
CA ARG A 244 -2.97 -16.99 1.90
C ARG A 244 -4.27 -17.76 2.14
N PHE A 245 -4.96 -17.48 3.24
CA PHE A 245 -6.22 -18.12 3.59
C PHE A 245 -7.44 -17.31 3.17
N LEU A 246 -7.25 -16.06 2.72
CA LEU A 246 -8.33 -15.24 2.20
C LEU A 246 -8.73 -15.73 0.81
N ALA A 247 -10.02 -16.00 0.61
CA ALA A 247 -10.57 -16.32 -0.71
C ALA A 247 -10.46 -15.13 -1.67
N GLU A 248 -10.68 -13.93 -1.14
CA GLU A 248 -10.49 -12.66 -1.83
C GLU A 248 -9.56 -11.78 -1.01
N ASP A 249 -8.57 -11.18 -1.67
CA ASP A 249 -7.67 -10.22 -1.01
C ASP A 249 -8.43 -8.95 -0.60
N ASN A 250 -8.61 -8.77 0.71
CA ASN A 250 -9.36 -7.67 1.29
C ASN A 250 -8.65 -6.30 1.13
N THR A 251 -7.36 -6.28 0.80
CA THR A 251 -6.58 -5.04 0.59
C THR A 251 -6.68 -4.48 -0.83
N LYS A 252 -7.40 -5.16 -1.75
CA LYS A 252 -7.65 -4.65 -3.13
C LYS A 252 -8.24 -3.24 -3.13
N PHE A 253 -9.07 -2.90 -2.16
CA PHE A 253 -9.64 -1.56 -2.07
C PHE A 253 -8.57 -0.51 -1.70
N GLY A 254 -7.61 -0.86 -0.86
CA GLY A 254 -6.44 -0.02 -0.60
C GLY A 254 -5.64 0.27 -1.87
N VAL A 255 -5.51 -0.69 -2.80
CA VAL A 255 -4.90 -0.45 -4.12
C VAL A 255 -5.68 0.60 -4.89
N ASN A 256 -7.01 0.55 -4.90
CA ASN A 256 -7.83 1.59 -5.52
C ASN A 256 -7.61 2.97 -4.89
N ILE A 257 -7.53 3.05 -3.56
CA ILE A 257 -7.29 4.30 -2.84
C ILE A 257 -5.97 4.93 -3.28
N VAL A 258 -4.88 4.15 -3.28
CA VAL A 258 -3.55 4.63 -3.66
C VAL A 258 -3.48 4.97 -5.15
N MET A 259 -3.99 4.11 -6.03
CA MET A 259 -4.00 4.37 -7.47
C MET A 259 -4.83 5.61 -7.82
N TYR A 260 -5.94 5.83 -7.13
CA TYR A 260 -6.72 7.06 -7.27
C TYR A 260 -5.90 8.28 -6.82
N ALA A 261 -5.25 8.21 -5.65
CA ALA A 261 -4.42 9.30 -5.12
C ALA A 261 -3.31 9.74 -6.10
N LEU A 262 -2.70 8.79 -6.81
CA LEU A 262 -1.57 9.02 -7.72
C LEU A 262 -1.95 9.43 -9.16
N THR A 263 -3.21 9.25 -9.56
CA THR A 263 -3.65 9.45 -10.96
C THR A 263 -4.65 10.62 -11.11
N ASN A 264 -4.73 11.48 -10.10
CA ASN A 264 -5.53 12.70 -10.12
C ASN A 264 -4.71 13.93 -10.50
#